data_AF-A0A0F8Z9A1-F1
#
_entry.id   AF-A0A0F8Z9A1-F1
#
_cell.length_a   1.000
_cell.length_b   1.000
_cell.length_c   1.000
_cell.angle_alpha   90.00
_cell.angle_beta   90.00
_cell.angle_gamma   90.00
#
_symmetry.space_group_name_H-M   'P 1'
#
loop_
_entity.id
_entity.type
_entity.pdbx_description
1 polymer ?
#
loop_
_entity_poly.entity_id
_entity_poly.type
_entity_poly.pdbx_seq_one_letter_code
_entity_poly.pdbx_strand_id
1 'polypeptide(L)'
;MILNPYNPDTLKPLTVFIGRTGSGKREFARSLEREHGFLAIECPEIGLHPTEQCAKVEALVRAAQGNRIVVVTNSPCFLDHCDPKRDSIVIFVNGVGYPLDQGVVDTFCDEFGLGEVWLNEGDARLAGLKKGAELT
;
A
#
# COMPACT_ATOMS: atom_id res chain seq x y z
N MET A 1 9.33 6.83 -21.23
CA MET A 1 9.17 7.76 -20.09
C MET A 1 8.97 6.89 -18.85
N ILE A 2 10.04 6.55 -18.15
CA ILE A 2 9.99 5.68 -16.97
C ILE A 2 9.52 6.59 -15.82
N LEU A 3 8.30 6.36 -15.33
CA LEU A 3 7.79 7.03 -14.15
C LEU A 3 8.73 6.68 -12.99
N ASN A 4 9.20 7.72 -12.31
CA ASN A 4 10.28 7.72 -11.32
C ASN A 4 10.17 6.51 -10.36
N PRO A 5 11.12 5.56 -10.34
CA PRO A 5 11.08 4.47 -9.38
C PRO A 5 11.13 5.05 -7.96
N TYR A 6 10.22 4.59 -7.11
CA TYR A 6 10.06 5.06 -5.74
C TYR A 6 11.40 5.00 -4.97
N ASN A 7 11.81 6.09 -4.32
CA ASN A 7 13.06 6.12 -3.56
C ASN A 7 12.89 5.38 -2.21
N PRO A 8 13.60 4.27 -1.96
CA PRO A 8 13.49 3.47 -0.74
C PRO A 8 13.86 4.21 0.54
N ASP A 9 14.67 5.28 0.46
CA ASP A 9 15.05 6.10 1.61
C ASP A 9 13.92 7.02 2.10
N THR A 10 12.87 7.21 1.29
CA THR A 10 11.70 8.02 1.65
C THR A 10 10.58 7.22 2.31
N LEU A 11 10.77 5.91 2.47
CA LEU A 11 9.79 5.01 3.06
C LEU A 11 9.70 5.21 4.57
N LYS A 12 8.48 5.44 5.05
CA LYS A 12 8.16 5.50 6.46
C LYS A 12 8.27 4.10 7.10
N PRO A 13 8.38 4.02 8.44
CA PRO A 13 8.61 2.74 9.13
C PRO A 13 7.57 1.67 8.81
N LEU A 14 6.29 2.06 8.66
CA LEU A 14 5.28 1.22 8.00
C LEU A 14 5.11 1.66 6.56
N THR A 15 5.38 0.74 5.65
CA THR A 15 5.10 0.89 4.23
C THR A 15 4.13 -0.19 3.76
N VAL A 16 3.09 0.20 3.03
CA VAL A 16 2.06 -0.72 2.51
C VAL A 16 2.08 -0.70 1.00
N PHE A 17 2.30 -1.86 0.40
CA PHE A 17 2.21 -2.09 -1.04
C PHE A 17 0.89 -2.74 -1.36
N ILE A 18 0.05 -2.05 -2.14
CA ILE A 18 -1.29 -2.50 -2.51
C ILE A 18 -1.52 -2.40 -4.00
N GLY A 19 -2.35 -3.28 -4.57
CA GLY A 19 -2.78 -3.23 -5.96
C GLY A 19 -3.48 -4.52 -6.36
N ARG A 20 -4.31 -4.54 -7.40
CA ARG A 20 -5.09 -5.76 -7.73
C ARG A 20 -4.27 -6.83 -8.45
N THR A 21 -3.17 -6.45 -9.11
CA THR A 21 -2.31 -7.37 -9.87
C THR A 21 -1.02 -7.73 -9.10
N GLY A 22 -0.63 -9.00 -9.14
CA GLY A 22 0.31 -9.59 -8.18
C GLY A 22 1.81 -9.46 -8.49
N SER A 23 2.21 -9.25 -9.75
CA SER A 23 3.57 -9.54 -10.24
C SER A 23 4.58 -8.38 -10.18
N GLY A 24 4.42 -7.43 -9.25
CA GLY A 24 5.43 -6.38 -9.05
C GLY A 24 5.65 -6.02 -7.57
N LYS A 25 4.60 -6.14 -6.75
CA LYS A 25 4.66 -5.84 -5.32
C LYS A 25 5.64 -6.74 -4.56
N ARG A 26 5.59 -8.04 -4.85
CA ARG A 26 6.37 -9.06 -4.15
C ARG A 26 7.84 -8.97 -4.52
N GLU A 27 8.14 -8.82 -5.81
CA GLU A 27 9.51 -8.62 -6.28
C GLU A 27 10.14 -7.38 -5.65
N PHE A 28 9.39 -6.26 -5.61
CA PHE A 28 9.89 -5.02 -5.02
C PHE A 28 10.10 -5.13 -3.50
N ALA A 29 9.14 -5.72 -2.77
CA ALA A 29 9.29 -5.93 -1.33
C ALA A 29 10.50 -6.80 -0.98
N ARG A 30 10.77 -7.85 -1.76
CA ARG A 30 11.95 -8.71 -1.57
C ARG A 30 13.28 -8.00 -1.88
N SER A 31 13.29 -7.04 -2.80
CA SER A 31 14.48 -6.19 -3.03
C SER A 31 14.73 -5.28 -1.82
N LEU A 32 13.68 -4.66 -1.26
CA LEU A 32 13.78 -3.85 -0.04
C LEU A 32 14.28 -4.64 1.17
N GLU A 33 13.85 -5.88 1.33
CA GLU A 33 14.33 -6.77 2.39
C GLU A 33 15.84 -7.03 2.27
N ARG A 34 16.32 -7.33 1.05
CA ARG A 34 17.73 -7.63 0.79
C ARG A 34 18.65 -6.41 0.84
N GLU A 35 18.19 -5.28 0.32
CA GLU A 35 19.04 -4.11 0.04
C GLU A 35 18.94 -3.04 1.12
N HIS A 36 17.80 -2.96 1.83
CA HIS A 36 17.49 -1.86 2.75
C HIS A 36 17.07 -2.32 4.15
N GLY A 37 17.11 -3.63 4.43
CA GLY A 37 16.86 -4.20 5.77
C GLY A 37 15.41 -4.07 6.24
N PHE A 38 14.45 -4.05 5.31
CA PHE A 38 13.03 -4.11 5.66
C PHE A 38 12.60 -5.55 5.98
N LEU A 39 11.64 -5.72 6.88
CA LEU A 39 10.88 -6.97 7.00
C LEU A 39 9.69 -6.92 6.04
N ALA A 40 9.68 -7.79 5.03
CA ALA A 40 8.55 -7.92 4.11
C ALA A 40 7.55 -8.96 4.62
N ILE A 41 6.28 -8.57 4.74
CA ILE A 41 5.19 -9.45 5.16
C ILE A 41 4.15 -9.52 4.04
N GLU A 42 4.01 -10.68 3.43
CA GLU A 42 3.05 -10.89 2.34
C GLU A 42 1.69 -11.38 2.88
N CYS A 43 0.62 -10.69 2.45
CA CYS A 43 -0.79 -10.95 2.77
C CYS A 43 -1.02 -11.35 4.24
N PRO A 44 -0.62 -10.53 5.24
CA PRO A 44 -0.74 -10.88 6.66
C PRO A 44 -2.16 -11.23 7.10
N GLU A 45 -3.17 -10.79 6.34
CA GLU A 45 -4.59 -11.02 6.54
C GLU A 45 -5.11 -12.38 6.05
N ILE A 46 -4.34 -13.12 5.23
CA ILE A 46 -4.84 -14.33 4.61
C ILE A 46 -5.21 -15.40 5.65
N GLY A 47 -6.40 -15.96 5.52
CA GLY A 47 -6.92 -16.98 6.44
C GLY A 47 -7.45 -16.46 7.78
N LEU A 48 -7.53 -15.14 7.98
CA LEU A 48 -8.07 -14.54 9.20
C LEU A 48 -9.54 -14.14 9.05
N HIS A 49 -10.28 -14.25 10.15
CA HIS A 49 -11.61 -13.67 10.24
C HIS A 49 -11.53 -12.13 10.13
N PRO A 50 -12.50 -11.43 9.49
CA PRO A 50 -12.45 -9.97 9.31
C PRO A 50 -12.17 -9.18 10.59
N THR A 51 -12.73 -9.59 11.72
CA THR A 51 -12.49 -8.94 13.03
C THR A 51 -11.05 -9.08 13.54
N GLU A 52 -10.33 -10.13 13.14
CA GLU A 52 -8.94 -10.37 13.52
C GLU A 52 -7.95 -9.62 12.62
N GLN A 53 -8.38 -9.26 11.40
CA GLN A 53 -7.56 -8.46 10.48
C GLN A 53 -7.25 -7.08 11.08
N CYS A 54 -8.23 -6.43 11.72
CA CYS A 54 -8.06 -5.15 12.40
C CYS A 54 -6.97 -5.19 13.48
N ALA A 55 -7.06 -6.15 14.41
CA ALA A 55 -6.12 -6.31 15.50
C ALA A 55 -4.68 -6.58 15.01
N LYS A 56 -4.56 -7.29 13.88
CA LYS A 56 -3.25 -7.58 13.28
C LYS A 56 -2.64 -6.37 12.59
N VAL A 57 -3.44 -5.55 11.90
CA VAL A 57 -2.95 -4.28 11.33
C VAL A 57 -2.42 -3.39 12.45
N GLU A 58 -3.17 -3.24 13.55
CA GLU A 58 -2.71 -2.46 14.70
C GLU A 58 -1.40 -3.01 15.30
N ALA A 59 -1.26 -4.33 15.42
CA ALA A 59 -0.04 -4.95 15.89
C ALA A 59 1.15 -4.68 14.94
N LEU A 60 0.93 -4.75 13.63
CA LEU A 60 1.94 -4.46 12.61
C LEU A 60 2.35 -2.99 12.60
N VAL A 61 1.38 -2.08 12.71
CA VAL A 61 1.61 -0.63 12.87
C VAL A 61 2.48 -0.36 14.10
N ARG A 62 2.18 -1.00 15.24
CA ARG A 62 2.98 -0.86 16.47
C ARG A 62 4.38 -1.43 16.30
N ALA A 63 4.51 -2.61 15.70
CA ALA A 63 5.81 -3.24 15.45
C ALA A 63 6.70 -2.39 14.52
N ALA A 64 6.08 -1.68 13.57
CA ALA A 64 6.76 -0.76 12.67
C ALA A 64 7.34 0.48 13.37
N GLN A 65 6.92 0.83 14.60
CA GLN A 65 7.50 1.99 15.31
C GLN A 65 8.97 1.79 15.69
N GLY A 66 9.45 0.54 15.74
CA GLY A 66 10.86 0.20 15.98
C GLY A 66 11.53 -0.57 14.85
N ASN A 67 10.80 -0.89 13.77
CA ASN A 67 11.28 -1.73 12.67
C ASN A 67 10.82 -1.14 11.33
N ARG A 68 11.59 -1.36 10.26
CA ARG A 68 11.18 -1.01 8.90
C ARG A 68 10.37 -2.18 8.32
N ILE A 69 9.04 -2.05 8.25
CA ILE A 69 8.13 -3.11 7.80
C ILE A 69 7.50 -2.72 6.46
N VAL A 70 7.56 -3.62 5.49
CA VAL A 70 6.77 -3.57 4.25
C VAL A 70 5.67 -4.60 4.34
N VAL A 71 4.41 -4.17 4.23
CA VAL A 71 3.28 -5.07 4.06
C VAL A 71 2.90 -5.12 2.59
N VAL A 72 2.88 -6.31 2.00
CA VAL A 72 2.34 -6.53 0.66
C VAL A 72 0.94 -7.11 0.82
N THR A 73 -0.09 -6.39 0.37
CA THR A 73 -1.48 -6.82 0.56
C THR A 73 -2.33 -6.52 -0.67
N ASN A 74 -3.44 -7.23 -0.81
CA ASN A 74 -4.52 -6.89 -1.73
C ASN A 74 -5.84 -6.64 -0.97
N SER A 75 -5.76 -6.41 0.35
CA SER A 75 -6.92 -6.29 1.21
C SER A 75 -7.35 -4.83 1.36
N PRO A 76 -8.58 -4.48 0.96
CA PRO A 76 -9.11 -3.14 1.18
C PRO A 76 -9.22 -2.84 2.69
N CYS A 77 -9.61 -3.84 3.48
CA CYS A 77 -9.72 -3.71 4.93
C CYS A 77 -8.39 -3.33 5.58
N PHE A 78 -7.25 -3.80 5.06
CA PHE A 78 -5.94 -3.39 5.56
C PHE A 78 -5.69 -1.89 5.32
N LEU A 79 -6.10 -1.40 4.14
CA LEU A 79 -5.93 -0.01 3.74
C LEU A 79 -6.74 0.95 4.62
N ASP A 80 -7.93 0.55 5.06
CA ASP A 80 -8.79 1.34 5.97
C ASP A 80 -8.16 1.61 7.34
N HIS A 81 -7.17 0.81 7.74
CA HIS A 81 -6.47 0.96 9.02
C HIS A 81 -5.14 1.71 8.89
N CYS A 82 -4.80 2.15 7.67
CA CYS A 82 -3.60 2.94 7.41
C CYS A 82 -3.92 4.43 7.57
N ASP A 83 -2.95 5.19 8.08
CA ASP A 83 -3.00 6.65 8.15
C ASP A 83 -2.06 7.24 7.09
N PRO A 84 -2.54 7.84 5.99
CA PRO A 84 -1.69 8.45 4.95
C PRO A 84 -0.69 9.49 5.45
N LYS A 85 -0.98 10.14 6.58
CA LYS A 85 -0.07 11.13 7.18
C LYS A 85 1.08 10.46 7.90
N ARG A 86 0.85 9.29 8.52
CA ARG A 86 1.86 8.54 9.29
C ARG A 86 2.55 7.43 8.50
N ASP A 87 1.85 6.80 7.57
CA ASP A 87 2.25 5.58 6.89
C ASP A 87 2.64 5.91 5.43
N SER A 88 3.48 5.08 4.81
CA SER A 88 3.77 5.17 3.38
C SER A 88 2.89 4.17 2.65
N ILE A 89 2.05 4.65 1.73
CA ILE A 89 1.17 3.77 0.93
C ILE A 89 1.63 3.86 -0.52
N VAL A 90 1.97 2.71 -1.11
CA VAL A 90 2.41 2.59 -2.50
C VAL A 90 1.41 1.72 -3.26
N ILE A 91 0.80 2.33 -4.26
CA ILE A 91 -0.19 1.74 -5.14
C ILE A 91 0.51 1.16 -6.36
N PHE A 92 0.35 -0.13 -6.59
CA PHE A 92 0.92 -0.82 -7.74
C PHE A 92 -0.09 -0.93 -8.86
N VAL A 93 0.23 -0.29 -9.98
CA VAL A 93 -0.53 -0.32 -11.23
C VAL A 93 0.36 -0.98 -12.27
N ASN A 94 -0.09 -2.11 -12.84
CA ASN A 94 0.65 -2.87 -13.85
C ASN A 94 2.11 -3.17 -13.48
N GLY A 95 2.35 -3.52 -12.21
CA GLY A 95 3.68 -3.85 -11.68
C GLY A 95 4.55 -2.65 -11.31
N VAL A 96 4.09 -1.42 -11.54
CA VAL A 96 4.80 -0.18 -11.19
C VAL A 96 4.19 0.45 -9.95
N GLY A 97 5.03 0.78 -8.96
CA GLY A 97 4.60 1.40 -7.69
C GLY A 97 4.54 2.92 -7.76
N TYR A 98 3.44 3.49 -7.30
CA TYR A 98 3.17 4.93 -7.22
C TYR A 98 2.81 5.32 -5.78
N PRO A 99 3.17 6.51 -5.30
CA PRO A 99 2.64 6.99 -4.02
C PRO A 99 1.13 7.12 -4.09
N LEU A 100 0.46 6.91 -2.95
CA LEU A 100 -0.92 7.33 -2.78
C LEU A 100 -1.04 8.84 -3.12
N ASP A 101 -1.96 9.15 -4.03
CA ASP A 101 -2.25 10.52 -4.44
C ASP A 101 -2.95 11.27 -3.30
N GLN A 102 -2.32 12.32 -2.80
CA GLN A 102 -2.89 13.12 -1.73
C GLN A 102 -4.16 13.85 -2.19
N GLY A 103 -4.30 14.13 -3.50
CA GLY A 103 -5.54 14.68 -4.05
C GLY A 103 -6.73 13.73 -3.85
N VAL A 104 -6.51 12.41 -3.88
CA VAL A 104 -7.56 11.41 -3.57
C VAL A 104 -7.87 11.41 -2.08
N VAL A 105 -6.85 11.49 -1.22
CA VAL A 105 -7.03 11.54 0.24
C VAL A 105 -7.87 12.76 0.62
N ASP A 106 -7.50 13.94 0.15
CA ASP A 106 -8.19 15.19 0.46
C ASP A 106 -9.62 15.24 -0.12
N THR A 107 -9.89 14.49 -1.20
CA THR A 107 -11.21 14.47 -1.83
C THR A 107 -12.18 13.52 -1.13
N PHE A 108 -11.71 12.35 -0.69
CA PHE A 108 -12.60 11.25 -0.28
C PHE A 108 -12.45 10.82 1.18
N CYS A 109 -11.28 10.97 1.79
CA CYS A 109 -10.99 10.34 3.08
C CYS A 109 -11.58 11.07 4.30
N ASP A 110 -12.27 12.20 4.09
CA ASP A 110 -13.11 12.82 5.12
C ASP A 110 -14.42 12.04 5.33
N GLU A 111 -14.91 11.32 4.32
CA GLU A 111 -16.20 10.60 4.35
C GLU A 111 -16.04 9.08 4.22
N PHE A 112 -14.98 8.60 3.57
CA PHE A 112 -14.80 7.19 3.22
C PHE A 112 -13.46 6.64 3.69
N GLY A 113 -13.43 5.34 4.05
CA GLY A 113 -12.19 4.62 4.27
C GLY A 113 -11.38 4.45 2.98
N LEU A 114 -10.05 4.45 3.05
CA LEU A 114 -9.21 4.29 1.86
C LEU A 114 -9.48 3.00 1.09
N GLY A 115 -9.75 1.90 1.80
CA GLY A 115 -10.12 0.61 1.23
C GLY A 115 -11.42 0.69 0.45
N GLU A 116 -12.40 1.44 0.96
CA GLU A 116 -13.65 1.72 0.25
C GLU A 116 -13.41 2.57 -1.01
N VAL A 117 -12.61 3.63 -0.91
CA VAL A 117 -12.22 4.45 -2.08
C VAL A 117 -11.53 3.55 -3.11
N TRP A 118 -10.63 2.68 -2.67
CA TRP A 118 -9.92 1.75 -3.55
C TRP A 118 -10.81 0.73 -4.25
N LEU A 119 -11.82 0.21 -3.56
CA LEU A 119 -12.80 -0.71 -4.16
C LEU A 119 -13.59 -0.03 -5.28
N ASN A 120 -14.01 1.21 -5.05
CA ASN A 120 -14.85 1.96 -5.99
C ASN A 120 -14.06 2.59 -7.15
N GLU A 121 -12.89 3.16 -6.86
CA GLU A 121 -12.13 3.98 -7.80
C GLU A 121 -10.98 3.23 -8.50
N GLY A 122 -10.46 2.17 -7.88
CA GLY A 122 -9.41 1.31 -8.44
C GLY A 122 -7.97 1.81 -8.24
N ASP A 123 -7.00 0.99 -8.68
CA ASP A 123 -5.56 1.22 -8.48
C ASP A 123 -5.11 2.54 -9.13
N ALA A 124 -5.46 2.76 -10.41
CA ALA A 124 -5.03 3.93 -11.15
C ALA A 124 -5.49 5.24 -10.49
N ARG A 125 -6.71 5.28 -9.96
CA ARG A 125 -7.23 6.50 -9.33
C ARG A 125 -6.47 6.82 -8.05
N LEU A 126 -6.25 5.84 -7.18
CA LEU A 126 -5.46 6.03 -5.95
C LEU A 126 -4.01 6.44 -6.23
N ALA A 127 -3.47 6.05 -7.38
CA ALA A 127 -2.15 6.49 -7.85
C ALA A 127 -2.17 7.88 -8.53
N GLY A 128 -3.31 8.57 -8.59
CA GLY A 128 -3.46 9.87 -9.26
C GLY A 128 -3.40 9.79 -10.80
N LEU A 129 -3.51 8.59 -11.36
CA LEU A 129 -3.47 8.36 -12.81
C LEU A 129 -4.86 8.63 -13.42
N LYS A 130 -4.86 9.13 -14.66
CA LYS A 130 -6.11 9.35 -15.39
C LYS A 130 -6.79 8.02 -15.69
N LYS A 131 -8.12 8.01 -15.59
CA LYS A 131 -8.98 6.88 -15.99
C LYS A 131 -8.63 6.46 -17.43
N GLY A 132 -8.27 5.19 -17.63
CA GLY A 132 -7.82 4.65 -18.94
C GLY A 132 -6.31 4.52 -19.14
N ALA A 133 -5.47 4.94 -18.17
CA ALA A 133 -4.03 4.67 -18.19
C ALA A 133 -3.67 3.18 -17.95
N GLU A 134 -4.67 2.33 -17.69
CA GLU A 134 -4.51 0.91 -17.37
C GLU A 134 -4.32 0.02 -18.62
N LEU A 135 -4.49 0.58 -19.84
CA LEU A 135 -4.44 -0.15 -21.12
C LEU A 135 -3.38 0.45 -22.05
N THR A 136 -2.11 0.13 -21.82
CA THR A 136 -1.06 0.13 -22.86
C THR A 136 -0.01 -0.92 -22.54
#